data_AF-A0A7S3JV12-F1
#
_entry.id   AF-A0A7S3JV12-F1
#
_cell.length_a   1.000
_cell.length_b   1.000
_cell.length_c   1.000
_cell.angle_alpha   90.00
_cell.angle_beta   90.00
_cell.angle_gamma   90.00
#
_symmetry.space_group_name_H-M   'P 1'
#
loop_
_entity.id
_entity.type
_entity.pdbx_description
1 polymer ?
#
loop_
_entity_poly.entity_id
_entity_poly.type
_entity_poly.pdbx_seq_one_letter_code
_entity_poly.pdbx_strand_id
1 'polypeptide(L)'
;MSLDVEEGDRQSNNERAARVGFAQGRVVWFGGVDSWLKDWIFFLENEHTLISMCRGHALHPFERFDRIMYFLCVLCFSLFMSAYVQAVYPMQNGIIEYGFWLLLASILLVVYDYALRFLATSPCMQPGGSLYDSCWFCRECFVDCGRQGLYVCAAGSSGFLIGGIILAATSEHVLPGTFFATFFAMKALSYFGEVLPLAYFFYTRREKQRHFWLDGVAGGAYPLGPSFPDPLFLRESRHDGEIQKWPESRQRERAGGHAIHNPILQKDGAVLNGVRPTIDPAQRQADRQLRRERQIEMLRRTREQVRSNEEQRSPDALAHLGSRS
;
A
#
# COMPACT_ATOMS: atom_id res chain seq x y z
N MET A 1 -18.99 -17.92 -21.63
CA MET A 1 -20.02 -17.20 -20.84
C MET A 1 -19.93 -17.47 -19.34
N SER A 2 -19.75 -18.70 -18.84
CA SER A 2 -19.50 -18.93 -17.40
C SER A 2 -18.06 -18.62 -16.97
N LEU A 3 -17.06 -19.01 -17.77
CA LEU A 3 -15.64 -18.77 -17.47
C LEU A 3 -15.26 -17.28 -17.46
N ASP A 4 -15.80 -16.51 -18.41
CA ASP A 4 -15.52 -15.07 -18.51
C ASP A 4 -16.08 -14.27 -17.31
N VAL A 5 -17.18 -14.76 -16.72
CA VAL A 5 -17.79 -14.17 -15.53
C VAL A 5 -16.99 -14.52 -14.29
N GLU A 6 -16.57 -15.79 -14.13
CA GLU A 6 -15.73 -16.21 -13.00
C GLU A 6 -14.36 -15.51 -12.98
N GLU A 7 -13.73 -15.33 -14.15
CA GLU A 7 -12.46 -14.63 -14.27
C GLU A 7 -12.62 -13.12 -13.97
N GLY A 8 -13.71 -12.52 -14.45
CA GLY A 8 -14.07 -11.14 -14.14
C GLY A 8 -14.33 -10.88 -12.65
N ASP A 9 -14.96 -11.83 -11.96
CA ASP A 9 -15.22 -11.77 -10.51
C ASP A 9 -13.94 -11.99 -9.69
N ARG A 10 -13.07 -12.91 -10.13
CA ARG A 10 -11.76 -13.14 -9.50
C ARG A 10 -10.87 -11.90 -9.59
N GLN A 11 -10.83 -11.25 -10.75
CA GLN A 11 -10.06 -10.02 -10.94
C GLN A 11 -10.58 -8.88 -10.05
N SER A 12 -11.91 -8.67 -10.04
CA SER A 12 -12.57 -7.66 -9.18
C SER A 12 -12.25 -7.88 -7.69
N ASN A 13 -12.27 -9.13 -7.24
CA ASN A 13 -11.93 -9.48 -5.86
C ASN A 13 -10.45 -9.23 -5.55
N ASN A 14 -9.53 -9.56 -6.47
CA ASN A 14 -8.10 -9.30 -6.31
C ASN A 14 -7.79 -7.80 -6.26
N GLU A 15 -8.41 -6.99 -7.13
CA GLU A 15 -8.28 -5.53 -7.11
C GLU A 15 -8.76 -4.94 -5.79
N ARG A 16 -9.93 -5.38 -5.32
CA ARG A 16 -10.47 -4.95 -4.03
C ARG A 16 -9.53 -5.34 -2.90
N ALA A 17 -8.98 -6.55 -2.91
CA ALA A 17 -8.05 -7.01 -1.89
C ALA A 17 -6.71 -6.25 -1.91
N ALA A 18 -6.19 -5.92 -3.09
CA ALA A 18 -5.00 -5.11 -3.22
C ALA A 18 -5.23 -3.66 -2.76
N ARG A 19 -6.34 -3.02 -3.16
CA ARG A 19 -6.70 -1.67 -2.70
C ARG A 19 -6.87 -1.62 -1.19
N VAL A 20 -7.67 -2.53 -0.64
CA VAL A 20 -7.87 -2.62 0.82
C VAL A 20 -6.55 -2.93 1.51
N GLY A 21 -5.72 -3.81 0.95
CA GLY A 21 -4.40 -4.12 1.47
C GLY A 21 -3.49 -2.90 1.52
N PHE A 22 -3.26 -2.21 0.41
CA PHE A 22 -2.42 -1.01 0.40
C PHE A 22 -2.93 0.07 1.35
N ALA A 23 -4.23 0.28 1.34
CA ALA A 23 -4.87 1.26 2.21
C ALA A 23 -4.75 0.86 3.70
N GLN A 24 -4.68 -0.44 4.02
CA GLN A 24 -4.37 -0.95 5.36
C GLN A 24 -2.87 -1.02 5.70
N GLY A 25 -1.99 -0.46 4.86
CA GLY A 25 -0.55 -0.60 5.04
C GLY A 25 -0.06 -2.04 4.91
N ARG A 26 -0.84 -2.91 4.25
CA ARG A 26 -0.46 -4.26 3.86
C ARG A 26 0.40 -4.19 2.61
N VAL A 27 1.69 -4.27 2.86
CA VAL A 27 2.76 -4.26 1.85
C VAL A 27 3.62 -5.53 1.94
N VAL A 28 3.29 -6.42 2.89
CA VAL A 28 3.92 -7.73 3.04
C VAL A 28 2.87 -8.78 2.74
N TRP A 29 3.12 -9.58 1.70
CA TRP A 29 2.15 -10.52 1.16
C TRP A 29 2.54 -11.97 1.46
N PHE A 30 3.76 -12.25 1.93
CA PHE A 30 4.17 -13.58 2.39
C PHE A 30 3.85 -14.68 1.35
N GLY A 31 4.31 -14.49 0.10
CA GLY A 31 4.14 -15.43 -1.02
C GLY A 31 4.91 -16.75 -0.85
N GLY A 32 4.82 -17.39 0.32
CA GLY A 32 5.56 -18.58 0.77
C GLY A 32 6.56 -18.28 1.90
N VAL A 33 7.03 -19.35 2.57
CA VAL A 33 7.95 -19.32 3.73
C VAL A 33 9.27 -18.57 3.42
N ASP A 34 9.72 -18.60 2.15
CA ASP A 34 11.01 -18.04 1.72
C ASP A 34 10.92 -16.71 0.94
N SER A 35 9.77 -16.03 1.00
CA SER A 35 9.50 -14.86 0.13
C SER A 35 9.92 -13.49 0.70
N TRP A 36 10.73 -13.45 1.77
CA TRP A 36 11.11 -12.21 2.47
C TRP A 36 11.63 -11.10 1.54
N LEU A 37 12.54 -11.47 0.62
CA LEU A 37 13.13 -10.52 -0.32
C LEU A 37 12.10 -9.95 -1.31
N LYS A 38 11.10 -10.76 -1.72
CA LYS A 38 10.05 -10.31 -2.64
C LYS A 38 9.13 -9.31 -1.96
N ASP A 39 8.75 -9.57 -0.71
CA ASP A 39 7.98 -8.61 0.08
C ASP A 39 8.76 -7.33 0.33
N TRP A 40 10.06 -7.43 0.61
CA TRP A 40 10.92 -6.26 0.82
C TRP A 40 11.05 -5.40 -0.45
N ILE A 41 11.30 -6.02 -1.60
CA ILE A 41 11.35 -5.32 -2.88
C ILE A 41 10.00 -4.65 -3.18
N PHE A 42 8.89 -5.36 -2.96
CA PHE A 42 7.55 -4.81 -3.15
C PHE A 42 7.29 -3.62 -2.20
N PHE A 43 7.73 -3.71 -0.95
CA PHE A 43 7.65 -2.63 0.02
C PHE A 43 8.44 -1.41 -0.46
N LEU A 44 9.70 -1.59 -0.85
CA LEU A 44 10.54 -0.52 -1.39
C LEU A 44 9.95 0.10 -2.66
N GLU A 45 9.40 -0.71 -3.57
CA GLU A 45 8.76 -0.23 -4.80
C GLU A 45 7.52 0.62 -4.54
N ASN A 46 6.91 0.56 -3.36
CA ASN A 46 5.74 1.37 -3.03
C ASN A 46 6.06 2.52 -2.09
N GLU A 47 7.05 2.35 -1.20
CA GLU A 47 7.33 3.31 -0.14
C GLU A 47 8.58 4.15 -0.41
N HIS A 48 9.57 3.69 -1.18
CA HIS A 48 10.81 4.48 -1.39
C HIS A 48 10.56 5.68 -2.31
N THR A 49 11.09 6.88 -1.99
CA THR A 49 10.79 8.13 -2.72
C THR A 49 11.05 8.02 -4.21
N LEU A 50 12.24 7.57 -4.60
CA LEU A 50 12.61 7.44 -6.02
C LEU A 50 11.94 6.24 -6.71
N ILE A 51 12.04 5.04 -6.12
CA ILE A 51 11.58 3.79 -6.75
C ILE A 51 10.06 3.82 -6.93
N SER A 52 9.33 4.39 -5.97
CA SER A 52 7.87 4.42 -5.97
C SER A 52 7.24 5.27 -7.06
N MET A 53 7.96 6.25 -7.62
CA MET A 53 7.48 7.00 -8.78
C MET A 53 7.38 6.12 -10.03
N CYS A 54 8.39 5.26 -10.24
CA CYS A 54 8.52 4.47 -11.46
C CYS A 54 7.85 3.11 -11.35
N ARG A 55 7.97 2.46 -10.18
CA ARG A 55 7.58 1.06 -9.95
C ARG A 55 6.46 0.91 -8.93
N GLY A 56 5.90 2.03 -8.50
CA GLY A 56 4.74 2.09 -7.64
C GLY A 56 3.56 1.32 -8.21
N HIS A 57 2.92 0.52 -7.37
CA HIS A 57 1.72 -0.20 -7.77
C HIS A 57 0.58 0.77 -8.09
N ALA A 58 -0.17 0.52 -9.18
CA ALA A 58 -1.22 1.42 -9.64
C ALA A 58 -2.38 1.57 -8.64
N LEU A 59 -2.68 0.50 -7.88
CA LEU A 59 -3.71 0.48 -6.83
C LEU A 59 -3.30 1.11 -5.49
N HIS A 60 -2.10 1.66 -5.39
CA HIS A 60 -1.70 2.36 -4.17
C HIS A 60 -2.58 3.61 -3.96
N PRO A 61 -2.88 4.01 -2.71
CA PRO A 61 -3.63 5.23 -2.40
C PRO A 61 -3.04 6.52 -2.97
N PHE A 62 -1.76 6.48 -3.38
CA PHE A 62 -1.09 7.60 -4.02
C PHE A 62 -1.06 7.44 -5.51
N GLU A 63 -1.73 8.37 -6.18
CA GLU A 63 -1.60 8.54 -7.60
C GLU A 63 -0.14 8.86 -7.96
N ARG A 64 0.27 8.47 -9.17
CA ARG A 64 1.62 8.74 -9.66
C ARG A 64 1.93 10.24 -9.64
N PHE A 65 0.93 11.08 -9.94
CA PHE A 65 1.09 12.53 -9.91
C PHE A 65 1.43 13.06 -8.52
N ASP A 66 0.77 12.57 -7.46
CA ASP A 66 1.06 12.99 -6.08
C ASP A 66 2.49 12.60 -5.68
N ARG A 67 2.98 11.43 -6.12
CA ARG A 67 4.37 11.01 -5.92
C ARG A 67 5.36 11.91 -6.63
N ILE A 68 5.04 12.39 -7.83
CA ILE A 68 5.87 13.34 -8.57
C ILE A 68 5.90 14.68 -7.83
N MET A 69 4.74 15.21 -7.41
CA MET A 69 4.67 16.48 -6.65
C MET A 69 5.51 16.40 -5.38
N TYR A 70 5.33 15.33 -4.62
CA TYR A 70 6.13 15.01 -3.45
C TYR A 70 7.64 14.97 -3.74
N PHE A 71 8.06 14.28 -4.80
CA PHE A 71 9.46 14.23 -5.21
C PHE A 71 10.02 15.60 -5.56
N LEU A 72 9.23 16.44 -6.25
CA LEU A 72 9.61 17.81 -6.56
C LEU A 72 9.80 18.65 -5.28
N CYS A 73 8.97 18.47 -4.26
CA CYS A 73 9.16 19.14 -2.97
C CYS A 73 10.54 18.82 -2.37
N VAL A 74 10.88 17.53 -2.32
CA VAL A 74 12.16 17.04 -1.78
C VAL A 74 13.34 17.51 -2.65
N LEU A 75 13.17 17.54 -3.97
CA LEU A 75 14.19 18.05 -4.91
C LEU A 75 14.47 19.55 -4.66
N CYS A 76 13.43 20.37 -4.56
CA CYS A 76 13.56 21.81 -4.31
C CYS A 76 14.24 22.09 -2.97
N PHE A 77 13.82 21.38 -1.92
CA PHE A 77 14.44 21.50 -0.60
C PHE A 77 15.90 21.02 -0.61
N SER A 78 16.22 19.96 -1.35
CA SER A 78 17.60 19.48 -1.50
C SER A 78 18.50 20.46 -2.25
N LEU A 79 17.99 21.15 -3.27
CA LEU A 79 18.73 22.19 -3.99
C LEU A 79 19.01 23.38 -3.08
N PHE A 80 18.01 23.82 -2.31
CA PHE A 80 18.18 24.87 -1.31
C PHE A 80 19.25 24.51 -0.28
N MET A 81 19.15 23.32 0.32
CA MET A 81 20.11 22.89 1.35
C MET A 81 21.52 22.73 0.78
N SER A 82 21.66 22.29 -0.48
CA SER A 82 22.97 22.23 -1.16
C SER A 82 23.58 23.63 -1.30
N ALA A 83 22.79 24.62 -1.74
CA ALA A 83 23.24 26.02 -1.83
C ALA A 83 23.60 26.56 -0.44
N TYR A 84 22.78 26.26 0.58
CA TYR A 84 23.01 26.68 1.95
C TYR A 84 24.31 26.13 2.53
N VAL A 85 24.55 24.83 2.41
CA VAL A 85 25.79 24.20 2.91
C VAL A 85 27.01 24.79 2.20
N GLN A 86 26.97 24.99 0.88
CA GLN A 86 28.09 25.59 0.14
C GLN A 86 28.33 27.07 0.47
N ALA A 87 27.25 27.84 0.66
CA ALA A 87 27.36 29.27 0.95
C ALA A 87 27.87 29.56 2.36
N VAL A 88 27.44 28.77 3.36
CA VAL A 88 27.76 28.99 4.78
C VAL A 88 28.99 28.19 5.23
N TYR A 89 29.13 26.96 4.73
CA TYR A 89 30.18 26.02 5.14
C TYR A 89 30.96 25.51 3.91
N PRO A 90 31.67 26.38 3.18
CA PRO A 90 32.42 25.96 2.01
C PRO A 90 33.50 24.94 2.38
N MET A 91 33.78 23.99 1.48
CA MET A 91 34.76 22.92 1.69
C MET A 91 36.16 23.45 2.06
N GLN A 92 36.48 24.67 1.65
CA GLN A 92 37.75 25.36 1.93
C GLN A 92 37.98 25.63 3.43
N ASN A 93 36.91 25.77 4.22
CA ASN A 93 37.01 26.00 5.67
C ASN A 93 37.40 24.73 6.44
N GLY A 94 37.26 23.56 5.82
CA GLY A 94 37.67 22.28 6.40
C GLY A 94 36.75 21.13 5.99
N ILE A 95 37.34 19.99 5.62
CA ILE A 95 36.59 18.83 5.13
C ILE A 95 35.70 18.19 6.20
N ILE A 96 36.12 18.23 7.47
CA ILE A 96 35.39 17.63 8.59
C ILE A 96 34.12 18.43 8.88
N GLU A 97 34.23 19.76 8.96
CA GLU A 97 33.09 20.64 9.21
C GLU A 97 32.09 20.57 8.05
N TYR A 98 32.57 20.66 6.81
CA TYR A 98 31.73 20.48 5.62
C TYR A 98 31.02 19.12 5.62
N GLY A 99 31.75 18.04 5.92
CA GLY A 99 31.19 16.68 5.97
C GLY A 99 30.11 16.52 7.05
N PHE A 100 30.28 17.16 8.21
CA PHE A 100 29.28 17.17 9.28
C PHE A 100 27.98 17.85 8.82
N TRP A 101 28.07 19.05 8.22
CA TRP A 101 26.90 19.77 7.74
C TRP A 101 26.22 19.09 6.56
N LEU A 102 26.99 18.44 5.68
CA LEU A 102 26.48 17.59 4.60
C LEU A 102 25.64 16.43 5.15
N LEU A 103 26.14 15.75 6.19
CA LEU A 103 25.43 14.65 6.84
C LEU A 103 24.16 15.15 7.54
N LEU A 104 24.25 16.25 8.29
CA LEU A 104 23.09 16.84 8.96
C LEU A 104 22.00 17.26 7.97
N ALA A 105 22.39 17.89 6.85
CA ALA A 105 21.46 18.26 5.79
C ALA A 105 20.82 17.03 5.13
N SER A 106 21.56 15.94 4.99
CA SER A 106 21.04 14.66 4.48
C SER A 106 20.01 14.03 5.43
N ILE A 107 20.24 14.09 6.75
CA ILE A 107 19.27 13.65 7.77
C ILE A 107 18.01 14.52 7.71
N LEU A 108 18.16 15.84 7.60
CA LEU A 108 17.03 16.76 7.51
C LEU A 108 16.20 16.50 6.25
N LEU A 109 16.84 16.13 5.13
CA LEU A 109 16.14 15.69 3.93
C LEU A 109 15.28 14.44 4.17
N VAL A 110 15.81 13.44 4.88
CA VAL A 110 15.05 12.23 5.24
C VAL A 110 13.88 12.58 6.16
N VAL A 111 14.07 13.46 7.14
CA VAL A 111 12.98 13.92 8.03
C VAL A 111 11.88 14.65 7.24
N TYR A 112 12.28 15.55 6.33
CA TYR A 112 11.36 16.28 5.48
C TYR A 112 10.56 15.36 4.54
N ASP A 113 11.23 14.39 3.95
CA ASP A 113 10.66 13.31 3.13
C ASP A 113 9.57 12.55 3.92
N TYR A 114 9.87 12.10 5.14
CA TYR A 114 8.90 11.44 6.01
C TYR A 114 7.71 12.33 6.41
N ALA A 115 7.95 13.60 6.73
CA ALA A 115 6.89 14.54 7.10
C ALA A 115 5.89 14.74 5.96
N LEU A 116 6.40 14.90 4.73
CA LEU A 116 5.59 15.02 3.54
C LEU A 116 4.78 13.74 3.25
N ARG A 117 5.37 12.55 3.43
CA ARG A 117 4.62 11.28 3.29
C ARG A 117 3.51 11.15 4.32
N PHE A 118 3.79 11.52 5.56
CA PHE A 118 2.81 11.47 6.65
C PHE A 118 1.62 12.39 6.34
N LEU A 119 1.90 13.60 5.86
CA LEU A 119 0.88 14.55 5.42
C LEU A 119 0.04 13.99 4.26
N ALA A 120 0.71 13.41 3.26
CA ALA A 120 0.05 12.90 2.06
C ALA A 120 -0.78 11.63 2.35
N THR A 121 -0.32 10.73 3.22
CA THR A 121 -1.01 9.45 3.48
C THR A 121 -2.20 9.63 4.41
N SER A 122 -2.14 10.59 5.34
CA SER A 122 -3.10 10.72 6.45
C SER A 122 -3.38 9.35 7.10
N PRO A 123 -2.36 8.68 7.69
CA PRO A 123 -2.43 7.25 8.01
C PRO A 123 -3.54 6.89 8.99
N CYS A 124 -4.02 7.85 9.80
CA CYS A 124 -5.12 7.66 10.73
C CYS A 124 -6.48 7.43 10.03
N MET A 125 -6.66 7.97 8.82
CA MET A 125 -7.89 7.93 8.03
C MET A 125 -7.90 6.88 6.94
N GLN A 126 -6.76 6.23 6.72
CA GLN A 126 -6.67 5.08 5.84
C GLN A 126 -7.35 3.86 6.49
N PRO A 127 -7.92 2.92 5.71
CA PRO A 127 -8.41 1.63 6.20
C PRO A 127 -7.54 1.03 7.30
N GLY A 128 -8.11 0.69 8.47
CA GLY A 128 -7.36 0.14 9.60
C GLY A 128 -6.61 1.16 10.47
N GLY A 129 -6.61 2.45 10.09
CA GLY A 129 -6.23 3.55 10.97
C GLY A 129 -7.28 3.75 12.09
N SER A 130 -6.87 4.38 13.19
CA SER A 130 -7.72 4.57 14.38
C SER A 130 -8.97 5.39 14.12
N LEU A 131 -8.99 6.20 13.04
CA LEU A 131 -10.09 7.08 12.68
C LEU A 131 -10.80 6.62 11.40
N TYR A 132 -10.48 5.45 10.85
CA TYR A 132 -11.09 4.95 9.62
C TYR A 132 -12.62 4.77 9.72
N ASP A 133 -13.08 4.36 10.91
CA ASP A 133 -14.50 4.13 11.21
C ASP A 133 -15.29 5.44 11.45
N SER A 134 -14.65 6.60 11.25
CA SER A 134 -15.33 7.89 11.24
C SER A 134 -16.36 7.98 10.10
N CYS A 135 -17.24 8.98 10.16
CA CYS A 135 -18.17 9.28 9.08
C CYS A 135 -17.44 9.33 7.73
N TRP A 136 -18.03 8.70 6.70
CA TRP A 136 -17.55 8.68 5.32
C TRP A 136 -17.09 10.06 4.83
N PHE A 137 -17.89 11.10 5.12
CA PHE A 137 -17.62 12.47 4.71
C PHE A 137 -16.38 13.04 5.40
N CYS A 138 -16.20 12.78 6.70
CA CYS A 138 -15.01 13.22 7.43
C CYS A 138 -13.77 12.55 6.85
N ARG A 139 -13.82 11.23 6.63
CA ARG A 139 -12.69 10.47 6.08
C ARG A 139 -12.22 11.05 4.74
N GLU A 140 -13.13 11.27 3.81
CA GLU A 140 -12.79 11.86 2.51
C GLU A 140 -12.23 13.28 2.66
N CYS A 141 -12.87 14.12 3.48
CA CYS A 141 -12.41 15.48 3.74
C CYS A 141 -10.97 15.50 4.29
N PHE A 142 -10.61 14.61 5.22
CA PHE A 142 -9.26 14.55 5.77
C PHE A 142 -8.22 14.01 4.77
N VAL A 143 -8.59 13.01 3.95
CA VAL A 143 -7.71 12.52 2.87
C VAL A 143 -7.45 13.63 1.85
N ASP A 144 -8.51 14.36 1.46
CA ASP A 144 -8.41 15.51 0.56
C ASP A 144 -7.60 16.64 1.19
N CYS A 145 -7.76 16.92 2.49
CA CYS A 145 -6.95 17.90 3.20
C CYS A 145 -5.46 17.51 3.21
N GLY A 146 -5.12 16.23 3.38
CA GLY A 146 -3.74 15.74 3.27
C GLY A 146 -3.17 15.97 1.86
N ARG A 147 -3.96 15.68 0.83
CA ARG A 147 -3.58 15.89 -0.58
C ARG A 147 -3.42 17.38 -0.92
N GLN A 148 -4.35 18.24 -0.51
CA GLN A 148 -4.25 19.68 -0.68
C GLN A 148 -3.07 20.25 0.12
N GLY A 149 -2.83 19.73 1.32
CA GLY A 149 -1.66 20.06 2.13
C GLY A 149 -0.36 19.76 1.39
N LEU A 150 -0.26 18.63 0.71
CA LEU A 150 0.89 18.30 -0.14
C LEU A 150 1.10 19.34 -1.26
N TYR A 151 0.03 19.81 -1.91
CA TYR A 151 0.13 20.83 -2.96
C TYR A 151 0.54 22.21 -2.42
N VAL A 152 0.03 22.59 -1.25
CA VAL A 152 0.47 23.80 -0.54
C VAL A 152 1.95 23.68 -0.17
N CYS A 153 2.38 22.52 0.33
CA CYS A 153 3.79 22.25 0.59
C CYS A 153 4.62 22.32 -0.69
N ALA A 154 4.15 21.79 -1.81
CA ALA A 154 4.85 21.89 -3.10
C ALA A 154 5.04 23.33 -3.56
N ALA A 155 4.00 24.16 -3.43
CA ALA A 155 4.09 25.60 -3.70
C ALA A 155 5.08 26.29 -2.73
N GLY A 156 5.08 25.92 -1.46
CA GLY A 156 6.07 26.37 -0.49
C GLY A 156 7.50 25.94 -0.86
N SER A 157 7.67 24.70 -1.34
CA SER A 157 8.96 24.15 -1.76
C SER A 157 9.53 24.86 -2.99
N SER A 158 8.70 25.35 -3.91
CA SER A 158 9.18 26.25 -4.98
C SER A 158 9.81 27.53 -4.42
N GLY A 159 9.37 28.00 -3.26
CA GLY A 159 10.05 29.08 -2.53
C GLY A 159 11.47 28.71 -2.10
N PHE A 160 11.70 27.47 -1.63
CA PHE A 160 13.05 26.96 -1.36
C PHE A 160 13.90 26.90 -2.62
N LEU A 161 13.34 26.48 -3.76
CA LEU A 161 14.07 26.48 -5.03
C LEU A 161 14.53 27.90 -5.40
N ILE A 162 13.62 28.87 -5.36
CA ILE A 162 13.96 30.28 -5.67
C ILE A 162 15.00 30.80 -4.68
N GLY A 163 14.81 30.57 -3.38
CA GLY A 163 15.77 30.95 -2.34
C GLY A 163 17.14 30.30 -2.55
N GLY A 164 17.18 29.04 -2.97
CA GLY A 164 18.41 28.31 -3.27
C GLY A 164 19.15 28.88 -4.49
N ILE A 165 18.41 29.23 -5.55
CA ILE A 165 18.96 29.89 -6.73
C ILE A 165 19.53 31.26 -6.37
N ILE A 166 18.78 32.07 -5.62
CA ILE A 166 19.25 33.40 -5.17
C ILE A 166 20.52 33.24 -4.34
N LEU A 167 20.51 32.35 -3.34
CA LEU A 167 21.65 32.13 -2.46
C LEU A 167 22.89 31.67 -3.24
N ALA A 168 22.71 30.74 -4.18
CA ALA A 168 23.78 30.28 -5.07
C ALA A 168 24.30 31.38 -5.99
N ALA A 169 23.45 32.27 -6.47
CA ALA A 169 23.84 33.39 -7.35
C ALA A 169 24.53 34.53 -6.59
N THR A 170 24.16 34.78 -5.34
CA THR A 170 24.72 35.88 -4.53
C THR A 170 25.97 35.50 -3.75
N SER A 171 26.22 34.21 -3.53
CA SER A 171 27.36 33.75 -2.75
C SER A 171 28.59 33.57 -3.65
N GLU A 172 29.67 34.27 -3.34
CA GLU A 172 30.96 34.15 -4.05
C GLU A 172 31.59 32.75 -3.89
N HIS A 173 31.18 32.00 -2.87
CA HIS A 173 31.74 30.69 -2.55
C HIS A 173 31.06 29.53 -3.31
N VAL A 174 29.92 29.78 -3.95
CA VAL A 174 29.14 28.73 -4.61
C VAL A 174 29.57 28.60 -6.06
N LEU A 175 30.50 27.67 -6.31
CA LEU A 175 30.85 27.26 -7.67
C LEU A 175 29.81 26.25 -8.20
N PRO A 176 29.35 26.36 -9.46
CA PRO A 176 28.34 25.44 -10.00
C PRO A 176 28.72 23.96 -9.86
N GLY A 177 29.99 23.63 -10.08
CA GLY A 177 30.49 22.25 -9.95
C GLY A 177 30.39 21.71 -8.52
N THR A 178 30.79 22.49 -7.52
CA THR A 178 30.73 22.06 -6.10
C THR A 178 29.30 22.05 -5.60
N PHE A 179 28.45 22.97 -6.05
CA PHE A 179 27.01 22.98 -5.77
C PHE A 179 26.33 21.68 -6.21
N PHE A 180 26.50 21.26 -7.46
CA PHE A 180 25.89 20.02 -7.93
C PHE A 180 26.51 18.78 -7.28
N ALA A 181 27.82 18.77 -7.04
CA ALA A 181 28.47 17.68 -6.32
C ALA A 181 27.91 17.50 -4.89
N THR A 182 27.70 18.61 -4.17
CA THR A 182 27.07 18.65 -2.84
C THR A 182 25.66 18.11 -2.90
N PHE A 183 24.87 18.59 -3.87
CA PHE A 183 23.50 18.14 -4.08
C PHE A 183 23.43 16.63 -4.31
N PHE A 184 24.23 16.08 -5.22
CA PHE A 184 24.23 14.65 -5.49
C PHE A 184 24.74 13.82 -4.31
N ALA A 185 25.77 14.29 -3.60
CA ALA A 185 26.27 13.62 -2.40
C ALA A 185 25.19 13.56 -1.30
N MET A 186 24.51 14.68 -1.04
CA MET A 186 23.38 14.73 -0.10
C MET A 186 22.24 13.82 -0.52
N LYS A 187 21.87 13.82 -1.81
CA LYS A 187 20.81 12.96 -2.32
C LYS A 187 21.15 11.48 -2.17
N ALA A 188 22.37 11.08 -2.53
CA ALA A 188 22.84 9.71 -2.34
C ALA A 188 22.78 9.30 -0.87
N LEU A 189 23.36 10.11 0.03
CA LEU A 189 23.32 9.86 1.48
C LEU A 189 21.89 9.79 2.01
N SER A 190 21.00 10.68 1.56
CA SER A 190 19.59 10.66 1.96
C SER A 190 18.87 9.39 1.53
N TYR A 191 19.09 8.91 0.30
CA TYR A 191 18.46 7.68 -0.20
C TYR A 191 18.99 6.43 0.51
N PHE A 192 20.30 6.35 0.77
CA PHE A 192 20.84 5.25 1.59
C PHE A 192 20.32 5.33 3.03
N GLY A 193 20.24 6.55 3.58
CA GLY A 193 19.70 6.80 4.92
C GLY A 193 18.22 6.44 5.05
N GLU A 194 17.43 6.60 3.99
CA GLU A 194 16.00 6.26 3.92
C GLU A 194 15.76 4.74 4.03
N VAL A 195 16.70 3.91 3.55
CA VAL A 195 16.58 2.45 3.59
C VAL A 195 16.47 1.92 5.03
N LEU A 196 17.18 2.54 6.00
CA LEU A 196 17.17 2.11 7.40
C LEU A 196 15.79 2.23 8.08
N PRO A 197 15.15 3.41 8.12
CA PRO A 197 13.80 3.54 8.65
C PRO A 197 12.78 2.74 7.83
N LEU A 198 12.93 2.63 6.50
CA LEU A 198 12.08 1.74 5.70
C LEU A 198 12.23 0.28 6.10
N ALA A 199 13.45 -0.21 6.36
CA ALA A 199 13.70 -1.58 6.82
C ALA A 199 13.08 -1.82 8.20
N TYR A 200 13.19 -0.85 9.11
CA TYR A 200 12.52 -0.88 10.40
C TYR A 200 10.99 -0.92 10.27
N PHE A 201 10.40 -0.06 9.43
CA PHE A 201 8.96 -0.06 9.17
C PHE A 201 8.49 -1.35 8.52
N PHE A 202 9.25 -1.89 7.57
CA PHE A 202 8.97 -3.18 6.96
C PHE A 202 9.00 -4.30 7.99
N TYR A 203 10.05 -4.38 8.81
CA TYR A 203 10.16 -5.41 9.86
C TYR A 203 9.01 -5.33 10.86
N THR A 204 8.72 -4.13 11.37
CA THR A 204 7.63 -3.93 12.33
C THR A 204 6.25 -4.22 11.73
N ARG A 205 5.97 -3.80 10.49
CA ARG A 205 4.73 -4.13 9.77
C ARG A 205 4.63 -5.63 9.50
N ARG A 206 5.73 -6.27 9.10
CA ARG A 206 5.82 -7.72 8.89
C ARG A 206 5.50 -8.49 10.16
N GLU A 207 6.09 -8.13 11.30
CA GLU A 207 5.83 -8.81 12.57
C GLU A 207 4.40 -8.59 13.05
N LYS A 208 3.88 -7.37 12.91
CA LYS A 208 2.46 -7.08 13.16
C LYS A 208 1.53 -7.85 12.22
N GLN A 209 1.94 -8.17 10.99
CA GLN A 209 1.12 -8.92 10.03
C GLN A 209 1.31 -10.44 10.14
N ARG A 210 2.31 -10.90 10.90
CA ARG A 210 2.72 -12.30 11.00
C ARG A 210 1.63 -13.21 11.56
N HIS A 211 0.92 -12.77 12.60
CA HIS A 211 -0.13 -13.57 13.24
C HIS A 211 -1.29 -13.87 12.27
N PHE A 212 -1.68 -12.89 11.45
CA PHE A 212 -2.72 -13.10 10.45
C PHE A 212 -2.32 -14.10 9.35
N TRP A 213 -1.02 -14.24 9.08
CA TRP A 213 -0.52 -15.24 8.11
C TRP A 213 -0.50 -16.64 8.72
N LEU A 214 0.01 -16.77 9.95
CA LEU A 214 0.04 -18.06 10.67
C LEU A 214 -1.37 -18.63 10.88
N ASP A 215 -2.36 -17.78 11.17
CA ASP A 215 -3.76 -18.18 11.32
C ASP A 215 -4.46 -18.42 9.96
N GLY A 216 -4.02 -17.73 8.91
CA GLY A 216 -4.55 -17.86 7.55
C GLY A 216 -4.19 -19.17 6.85
N VAL A 217 -3.01 -19.74 7.15
CA VAL A 217 -2.59 -21.07 6.65
C VAL A 217 -3.50 -22.20 7.19
N ALA A 218 -4.20 -21.97 8.30
CA ALA A 218 -5.20 -22.90 8.86
C ALA A 218 -6.61 -22.77 8.26
N GLY A 219 -6.77 -22.02 7.16
CA GLY A 219 -8.07 -21.81 6.50
C GLY A 219 -8.90 -20.65 7.09
N GLY A 220 -8.31 -19.85 7.98
CA GLY A 220 -8.92 -18.63 8.47
C GLY A 220 -8.86 -17.54 7.40
N ALA A 221 -10.02 -17.10 6.91
CA ALA A 221 -10.10 -15.84 6.19
C ALA A 221 -9.47 -14.74 7.08
N TYR A 222 -8.48 -14.03 6.56
CA TYR A 222 -7.90 -12.84 7.17
C TYR A 222 -9.05 -11.99 7.75
N PRO A 223 -8.99 -11.51 9.00
CA PRO A 223 -10.16 -10.99 9.72
C PRO A 223 -10.81 -9.73 9.11
N LEU A 224 -10.28 -9.23 7.99
CA LEU A 224 -10.73 -8.01 7.32
C LEU A 224 -11.35 -8.24 5.92
N GLY A 225 -11.21 -9.41 5.29
CA GLY A 225 -11.65 -9.70 3.89
C GLY A 225 -11.06 -8.75 2.81
N PRO A 226 -11.16 -9.01 1.49
CA PRO A 226 -11.43 -10.25 0.74
C PRO A 226 -10.17 -11.15 0.68
N SER A 227 -10.29 -12.27 -0.05
CA SER A 227 -9.20 -13.21 -0.36
C SER A 227 -7.89 -12.52 -0.74
N PHE A 228 -6.78 -13.12 -0.32
CA PHE A 228 -5.44 -12.73 -0.77
C PHE A 228 -5.41 -12.55 -2.29
N PRO A 229 -4.96 -11.39 -2.82
CA PRO A 229 -4.84 -11.23 -4.26
C PRO A 229 -3.86 -12.26 -4.79
N ASP A 230 -4.19 -12.87 -5.93
CA ASP A 230 -3.31 -13.84 -6.57
C ASP A 230 -1.88 -13.25 -6.74
N PRO A 231 -0.81 -13.97 -6.35
CA PRO A 231 0.56 -13.53 -6.61
C PRO A 231 0.84 -13.14 -8.07
N LEU A 232 0.16 -13.78 -9.02
CA LEU A 232 0.27 -13.45 -10.45
C LEU A 232 -0.39 -12.10 -10.75
N PHE A 233 -1.55 -11.82 -10.14
CA PHE A 233 -2.25 -10.54 -10.29
C PHE A 233 -1.39 -9.35 -9.86
N LEU A 234 -0.66 -9.49 -8.74
CA LEU A 234 0.28 -8.45 -8.26
C LEU A 234 1.50 -8.24 -9.18
N ARG A 235 1.88 -9.25 -9.97
CA ARG A 235 2.98 -9.15 -10.94
C ARG A 235 2.52 -8.53 -12.26
N GLU A 236 1.38 -8.95 -12.78
CA GLU A 236 0.83 -8.49 -14.07
C GLU A 236 0.42 -7.01 -14.00
N SER A 237 -0.34 -6.63 -12.96
CA SER A 237 -0.79 -5.24 -12.75
C SER A 237 0.34 -4.22 -12.46
N ARG A 238 1.56 -4.71 -12.21
CA ARG A 238 2.76 -3.87 -12.11
C ARG A 238 3.25 -3.39 -13.49
N HIS A 239 3.11 -4.23 -14.50
CA HIS A 239 3.64 -4.01 -15.85
C HIS A 239 2.63 -3.31 -16.76
N ASP A 240 1.35 -3.53 -16.53
CA ASP A 240 0.26 -2.92 -17.29
C ASP A 240 -0.07 -1.54 -16.71
N GLY A 241 0.83 -0.58 -16.97
CA GLY A 241 0.61 0.83 -16.68
C GLY A 241 -0.43 1.50 -17.60
N GLU A 242 -1.03 0.75 -18.52
CA GLU A 242 -2.12 1.22 -19.37
C GLU A 242 -3.44 1.13 -18.63
N ILE A 243 -4.20 2.24 -18.73
CA ILE A 243 -5.62 2.30 -18.39
C ILE A 243 -6.26 1.05 -18.99
N GLN A 244 -6.59 0.07 -18.16
CA GLN A 244 -7.47 -1.02 -18.54
C GLN A 244 -8.79 -0.32 -18.91
N LYS A 245 -8.95 -0.02 -20.22
CA LYS A 245 -10.18 0.53 -20.76
C LYS A 245 -11.22 -0.53 -20.50
N TRP A 246 -12.01 -0.27 -19.46
CA TRP A 246 -13.15 -1.09 -19.11
C TRP A 246 -13.95 -1.38 -20.37
N PRO A 247 -14.33 -2.64 -20.64
CA PRO A 247 -15.33 -2.88 -21.66
C PRO A 247 -16.57 -2.05 -21.31
N GLU A 248 -17.05 -1.24 -22.27
CA GLU A 248 -18.15 -0.27 -22.09
C GLU A 248 -19.41 -0.90 -21.44
N SER A 249 -19.55 -2.23 -21.53
CA SER A 249 -20.62 -2.99 -20.87
C SER A 249 -20.66 -2.81 -19.36
N ARG A 250 -19.52 -2.73 -18.64
CA ARG A 250 -19.51 -2.51 -17.18
C ARG A 250 -19.69 -1.06 -16.76
N GLN A 251 -19.37 -0.09 -17.62
CA GLN A 251 -19.70 1.32 -17.35
C GLN A 251 -21.22 1.57 -17.42
N ARG A 252 -21.93 0.84 -18.29
CA ARG A 252 -23.40 0.89 -18.37
C ARG A 252 -24.08 0.26 -17.17
N GLU A 253 -23.52 -0.80 -16.57
CA GLU A 253 -24.07 -1.39 -15.33
C GLU A 253 -23.92 -0.46 -14.11
N ARG A 254 -22.84 0.34 -14.02
CA ARG A 254 -22.73 1.37 -12.97
C ARG A 254 -23.63 2.57 -13.21
N ALA A 255 -23.87 2.95 -14.47
CA ALA A 255 -24.84 3.99 -14.81
C ALA A 255 -26.30 3.54 -14.62
N GLY A 256 -26.58 2.23 -14.74
CA GLY A 256 -27.91 1.64 -14.52
C GLY A 256 -28.18 1.14 -13.10
N GLY A 257 -27.14 0.99 -12.26
CA GLY A 257 -27.23 0.38 -10.92
C GLY A 257 -27.32 1.35 -9.74
N HIS A 258 -27.23 2.66 -9.98
CA HIS A 258 -27.42 3.69 -8.96
C HIS A 258 -28.57 4.63 -9.32
N ALA A 259 -29.80 4.14 -9.16
CA ALA A 259 -30.85 4.99 -8.63
C ALA A 259 -30.41 5.40 -7.21
N ILE A 260 -29.73 6.54 -7.14
CA ILE A 260 -29.43 7.26 -5.90
C ILE A 260 -30.76 7.53 -5.22
N HIS A 261 -30.99 6.89 -4.08
CA HIS A 261 -32.10 7.18 -3.19
C HIS A 261 -31.89 8.59 -2.63
N ASN A 262 -32.51 9.58 -3.26
CA ASN A 262 -32.44 10.99 -2.89
C ASN A 262 -33.53 11.27 -1.84
N PRO A 263 -33.20 11.63 -0.59
CA PRO A 263 -34.19 11.77 0.49
C PRO A 263 -35.08 13.02 0.39
N ILE A 264 -34.99 13.80 -0.69
CA ILE A 264 -35.79 15.01 -0.89
C ILE A 264 -37.14 14.73 -1.60
N LEU A 265 -37.33 13.53 -2.16
CA LEU A 265 -38.66 13.07 -2.64
C LEU A 265 -39.35 12.22 -1.56
N GLN A 266 -39.57 12.84 -0.41
CA GLN A 266 -40.50 12.40 0.63
C GLN A 266 -41.64 13.43 0.77
N LYS A 267 -42.28 13.75 -0.36
CA LYS A 267 -43.59 14.35 -0.36
C LYS A 267 -44.40 13.59 -1.39
N ASP A 268 -45.48 12.99 -0.93
CA ASP A 268 -46.46 12.19 -1.67
C ASP A 268 -46.19 10.68 -1.61
N GLY A 269 -46.55 10.08 -0.47
CA GLY A 269 -46.59 8.63 -0.32
C GLY A 269 -46.66 8.18 1.14
N ALA A 270 -47.86 8.19 1.69
CA ALA A 270 -48.14 7.73 3.04
C ALA A 270 -47.96 6.20 3.20
N VAL A 271 -47.72 5.79 4.46
CA VAL A 271 -47.95 4.45 5.06
C VAL A 271 -46.91 3.35 4.78
N LEU A 272 -46.05 3.07 5.77
CA LEU A 272 -45.96 1.76 6.47
C LEU A 272 -44.84 1.78 7.53
N ASN A 273 -45.22 1.68 8.80
CA ASN A 273 -44.34 1.36 9.92
C ASN A 273 -43.75 -0.05 9.73
N GLY A 274 -42.44 -0.17 9.58
CA GLY A 274 -41.72 -1.45 9.39
C GLY A 274 -40.85 -1.81 10.60
N VAL A 275 -41.40 -2.68 11.45
CA VAL A 275 -40.76 -3.39 12.57
C VAL A 275 -39.42 -4.00 12.16
N ARG A 276 -38.33 -3.72 12.91
CA ARG A 276 -37.12 -4.55 12.84
C ARG A 276 -37.51 -5.97 13.25
N PRO A 277 -37.29 -7.02 12.44
CA PRO A 277 -37.57 -8.37 12.88
C PRO A 277 -36.66 -8.66 14.09
N THR A 278 -37.28 -8.80 15.26
CA THR A 278 -36.68 -9.45 16.42
C THR A 278 -36.40 -10.88 16.02
N ILE A 279 -35.20 -11.11 15.47
CA ILE A 279 -34.71 -12.46 15.20
C ILE A 279 -34.59 -13.14 16.56
N ASP A 280 -35.41 -14.18 16.75
CA ASP A 280 -35.46 -14.97 17.96
C ASP A 280 -34.04 -15.48 18.30
N PRO A 281 -33.52 -15.24 19.52
CA PRO A 281 -32.23 -15.78 19.94
C PRO A 281 -32.13 -17.31 19.75
N ALA A 282 -33.26 -18.04 19.75
CA ALA A 282 -33.29 -19.46 19.43
C ALA A 282 -32.91 -19.75 17.96
N GLN A 283 -33.38 -18.95 17.01
CA GLN A 283 -32.98 -19.08 15.59
C GLN A 283 -31.49 -18.80 15.38
N ARG A 284 -30.91 -17.85 16.11
CA ARG A 284 -29.47 -17.59 16.05
C ARG A 284 -28.64 -18.74 16.61
N GLN A 285 -29.14 -19.45 17.62
CA GLN A 285 -28.46 -20.64 18.15
C GLN A 285 -28.55 -21.82 17.19
N ALA A 286 -29.72 -22.04 16.57
CA ALA A 286 -29.91 -23.06 15.53
C ALA A 286 -28.98 -22.84 14.33
N ASP A 287 -28.86 -21.60 13.84
CA ASP A 287 -27.96 -21.25 12.74
C ASP A 287 -26.48 -21.50 13.08
N ARG A 288 -26.07 -21.24 14.34
CA ARG A 288 -24.72 -21.52 14.81
C ARG A 288 -24.45 -23.03 14.89
N GLN A 289 -25.43 -23.82 15.33
CA GLN A 289 -25.31 -25.28 15.35
C GLN A 289 -25.21 -25.86 13.94
N LEU A 290 -26.06 -25.40 13.01
CA LEU A 290 -26.03 -25.82 11.61
C LEU A 290 -24.68 -25.52 10.94
N ARG A 291 -24.08 -24.36 11.22
CA ARG A 291 -22.74 -24.02 10.72
C ARG A 291 -21.65 -24.92 11.28
N ARG A 292 -21.72 -25.27 12.57
CA ARG A 292 -20.77 -26.21 13.21
C ARG A 292 -20.90 -27.60 12.61
N GLU A 293 -22.10 -28.08 12.37
CA GLU A 293 -22.34 -29.39 11.75
C GLU A 293 -21.77 -29.46 10.33
N ARG A 294 -22.00 -28.42 9.51
CA ARG A 294 -21.40 -28.34 8.16
C ARG A 294 -19.87 -28.32 8.19
N GLN A 295 -19.28 -27.68 9.19
CA GLN A 295 -17.83 -27.62 9.35
C GLN A 295 -17.24 -28.97 9.76
N ILE A 296 -17.93 -29.70 10.66
CA ILE A 296 -17.54 -31.06 11.06
C ILE A 296 -17.63 -32.02 9.87
N GLU A 297 -18.71 -31.94 9.09
CA GLU A 297 -18.91 -32.77 7.90
C GLU A 297 -17.83 -32.50 6.83
N MET A 298 -17.49 -31.24 6.60
CA MET A 298 -16.39 -30.87 5.70
C MET A 298 -15.07 -31.51 6.13
N LEU A 299 -14.71 -31.37 7.41
CA LEU A 299 -13.47 -31.94 7.96
C LEU A 299 -13.44 -33.47 7.88
N ARG A 300 -14.60 -34.12 8.06
CA ARG A 300 -14.74 -35.57 7.92
C ARG A 300 -14.46 -36.01 6.48
N ARG A 301 -15.07 -35.36 5.49
CA ARG A 301 -14.83 -35.64 4.07
C ARG A 301 -13.37 -35.46 3.68
N THR A 302 -12.72 -34.40 4.17
CA THR A 302 -11.29 -34.18 3.93
C THR A 302 -10.43 -35.30 4.50
N ARG A 303 -10.73 -35.79 5.71
CA ARG A 303 -10.01 -36.92 6.31
C ARG A 303 -10.21 -38.22 5.53
N GLU A 304 -11.44 -38.50 5.11
CA GLU A 304 -11.74 -39.68 4.29
C GLU A 304 -11.00 -39.63 2.95
N GLN A 305 -10.90 -38.45 2.33
CA GLN A 305 -10.18 -38.24 1.08
C GLN A 305 -8.66 -38.38 1.23
N VAL A 306 -8.08 -37.95 2.36
CA VAL A 306 -6.65 -38.18 2.66
C VAL A 306 -6.39 -39.67 2.84
N ARG A 307 -7.26 -40.38 3.58
CA ARG A 307 -7.13 -41.83 3.80
C ARG A 307 -7.24 -42.63 2.50
N SER A 308 -8.19 -42.28 1.62
CA SER A 308 -8.30 -42.97 0.32
C SER A 308 -7.08 -42.72 -0.57
N ASN A 309 -6.48 -41.52 -0.52
CA ASN A 309 -5.25 -41.21 -1.24
C ASN A 309 -4.03 -41.97 -0.67
N GLU A 310 -3.97 -42.21 0.64
CA GLU A 310 -2.92 -43.04 1.26
C GLU A 310 -3.07 -44.52 0.90
N GLU A 311 -4.29 -45.05 0.94
CA GLU A 311 -4.59 -46.44 0.54
C GLU A 311 -4.26 -46.68 -0.95
N GLN A 312 -4.49 -45.69 -1.82
CA GLN A 312 -4.08 -45.78 -3.24
C GLN A 312 -2.56 -45.73 -3.45
N ARG A 313 -1.79 -45.07 -2.58
CA ARG A 313 -0.32 -45.00 -2.68
C ARG A 313 0.40 -46.24 -2.15
N SER A 314 -0.23 -47.01 -1.25
CA SER A 314 0.39 -48.16 -0.58
C SER A 314 0.70 -49.37 -1.48
N PRO A 315 -0.15 -49.80 -2.44
CA PRO A 315 0.15 -50.98 -3.26
C PRO A 315 1.25 -50.72 -4.31
N ASP A 316 1.34 -49.51 -4.87
CA ASP A 316 2.34 -49.16 -5.89
C ASP A 316 3.77 -49.03 -5.32
N ALA A 317 3.89 -48.64 -4.04
CA ALA A 317 5.18 -48.54 -3.36
C ALA A 317 5.83 -49.92 -3.07
N LEU A 318 5.02 -50.97 -2.90
CA LEU A 318 5.51 -52.34 -2.68
C LEU A 318 5.85 -53.08 -3.98
N ALA A 319 5.21 -52.72 -5.11
CA ALA A 319 5.52 -53.30 -6.42
C ALA A 319 6.89 -52.87 -6.97
N HIS A 320 7.39 -51.67 -6.63
CA HIS A 320 8.67 -51.16 -7.10
C HIS A 320 9.90 -51.67 -6.33
N LEU A 321 9.72 -52.32 -5.18
CA LEU A 321 10.83 -52.91 -4.40
C LEU A 321 11.12 -54.38 -4.76
N GLY A 322 10.24 -55.04 -5.53
CA GLY A 322 10.37 -56.46 -5.91
C GLY A 322 11.05 -56.73 -7.27
N SER A 323 11.42 -55.71 -8.05
CA SER A 323 12.02 -55.89 -9.40
C SER A 323 13.52 -55.59 -9.50
N ARG A 324 14.20 -55.44 -8.35
CA ARG A 324 15.66 -55.35 -8.26
C ARG A 324 16.22 -56.57 -7.52
N SER A 325 16.18 -57.73 -8.16
CA SER A 325 16.98 -58.91 -7.82
C SER A 325 17.39 -59.63 -9.08
#